data_AF-A0A5C6UW02-F1
#
_entry.id   AF-A0A5C6UW02-F1
#
_cell.length_a   1.000
_cell.length_b   1.000
_cell.length_c   1.000
_cell.angle_alpha   90.00
_cell.angle_beta   90.00
_cell.angle_gamma   90.00
#
_symmetry.space_group_name_H-M   'P 1'
#
loop_
_entity.id
_entity.type
_entity.pdbx_description
1 polymer ?
#
loop_
_entity_poly.entity_id
_entity_poly.type
_entity_poly.pdbx_seq_one_letter_code
_entity_poly.pdbx_strand_id
1 'polypeptide(L)'
;MRSSFDDPLQLRAVNAHVFCPRLFWLEYVAGEFMDNAHTLEGSHVHRRVDQPGGSMPAPTTSDDTPREDNEKPWHTRSLWLSDDTLGLTGKLDLVDLVEEGRVMPVDTKKGKPTRDGTLWEADRAQLTLQALLLKAQGYQVASIAAWYHGSRQRVVEDLTPEMETWALGHAMSARHTRSLDTPPAPLVDSPQCRGCSLNGVCLPDEVNALTGGGAHEEGEIRRVLVPDHDAVPVYITEGGTRVGLKQNMLKITPRRGSEMAPAEVGLGAMSQLNLMGGVQITTQAMQALLRRDVPVSFFSYGGFYYGRTQSATSRNVGVRIAQFKQAESPVALGIARTLIADKLYNARVFLRRHLPEGAESKRALRKLTRIRKKAERAESVEQLLGYEGEGARQYWSHFDALMQGADEAWAMQGRNRRPPRDPVNAMLSFGYALLVKDAQLAVEAAGLDAYLGVYHTAHHGRPSMALDLMEPFRRLVVDSAVYLMVRRGEVSPDSFVRSGQAVAMKTGARKALIAAYERRMAESVIHPLFGYAISYRRIIAVQARLLARVLTGEIEAMPNFRTR
;
A
#
# COMPACT_ATOMS: atom_id res chain seq x y z
N MET A 1 -21.14 -25.60 -2.85
CA MET A 1 -20.13 -24.55 -3.06
C MET A 1 -20.15 -24.26 -4.55
N ARG A 2 -20.88 -23.23 -4.99
CA ARG A 2 -20.94 -22.86 -6.42
C ARG A 2 -19.51 -22.47 -6.83
N SER A 3 -19.02 -23.00 -7.96
CA SER A 3 -17.71 -22.63 -8.45
C SER A 3 -17.72 -21.12 -8.75
N SER A 4 -16.64 -20.40 -8.46
CA SER A 4 -16.54 -18.96 -8.75
C SER A 4 -16.64 -18.60 -10.24
N PHE A 5 -16.76 -19.60 -11.12
CA PHE A 5 -16.93 -19.45 -12.55
C PHE A 5 -18.39 -19.19 -12.98
N ASP A 6 -19.37 -19.45 -12.10
CA ASP A 6 -20.81 -19.25 -12.38
C ASP A 6 -21.32 -17.86 -11.93
N ASP A 7 -20.49 -17.04 -11.26
CA ASP A 7 -20.92 -15.71 -10.85
C ASP A 7 -20.90 -14.75 -12.05
N PRO A 8 -22.01 -14.02 -12.31
CA PRO A 8 -22.08 -13.08 -13.42
C PRO A 8 -20.99 -12.00 -13.28
N LEU A 9 -20.37 -11.66 -14.42
CA LEU A 9 -19.28 -10.69 -14.46
C LEU A 9 -19.84 -9.27 -14.30
N GLN A 10 -19.25 -8.50 -13.39
CA GLN A 10 -19.66 -7.11 -13.21
C GLN A 10 -19.23 -6.25 -14.41
N LEU A 11 -20.11 -5.37 -14.89
CA LEU A 11 -19.81 -4.47 -16.02
C LEU A 11 -18.59 -3.59 -15.76
N ARG A 12 -18.45 -3.11 -14.52
CA ARG A 12 -17.27 -2.34 -14.08
C ARG A 12 -15.98 -3.16 -14.13
N ALA A 13 -16.07 -4.47 -13.99
CA ALA A 13 -14.93 -5.36 -14.12
C ALA A 13 -14.46 -5.44 -15.59
N VAL A 14 -15.39 -5.47 -16.55
CA VAL A 14 -15.02 -5.40 -17.97
C VAL A 14 -14.37 -4.05 -18.30
N ASN A 15 -14.89 -2.94 -17.77
CA ASN A 15 -14.24 -1.62 -17.89
C ASN A 15 -12.77 -1.66 -17.42
N ALA A 16 -12.51 -2.24 -16.24
CA ALA A 16 -11.15 -2.40 -15.72
C ALA A 16 -10.27 -3.29 -16.62
N HIS A 17 -10.84 -4.34 -17.23
CA HIS A 17 -10.12 -5.25 -18.12
C HIS A 17 -9.71 -4.58 -19.43
N VAL A 18 -10.64 -3.83 -20.05
CA VAL A 18 -10.36 -3.03 -21.26
C VAL A 18 -9.29 -1.99 -20.97
N PHE A 19 -9.35 -1.35 -19.79
CA PHE A 19 -8.29 -0.43 -19.37
C PHE A 19 -6.95 -1.14 -19.22
N CYS A 20 -6.90 -2.26 -18.48
CA CYS A 20 -5.70 -3.08 -18.35
C CYS A 20 -6.07 -4.47 -17.80
N PRO A 21 -5.74 -5.57 -18.51
CA PRO A 21 -6.01 -6.93 -18.02
C PRO A 21 -5.41 -7.22 -16.64
N ARG A 22 -4.23 -6.64 -16.37
CA ARG A 22 -3.58 -6.75 -15.05
C ARG A 22 -4.30 -5.96 -13.96
N LEU A 23 -4.83 -4.76 -14.26
CA LEU A 23 -5.66 -4.00 -13.32
C LEU A 23 -6.88 -4.83 -12.91
N PHE A 24 -7.58 -5.39 -13.91
CA PHE A 24 -8.71 -6.28 -13.65
C PHE A 24 -8.33 -7.46 -12.76
N TRP A 25 -7.22 -8.15 -13.04
CA TRP A 25 -6.79 -9.27 -12.21
C TRP A 25 -6.51 -8.84 -10.78
N LEU A 26 -5.80 -7.72 -10.58
CA LEU A 26 -5.50 -7.20 -9.25
C LEU A 26 -6.79 -6.85 -8.48
N GLU A 27 -7.75 -6.16 -9.10
CA GLU A 27 -8.99 -5.75 -8.43
C GLU A 27 -9.94 -6.93 -8.17
N TYR A 28 -10.22 -7.75 -9.19
CA TYR A 28 -11.32 -8.71 -9.16
C TYR A 28 -10.89 -10.15 -8.87
N VAL A 29 -9.58 -10.45 -8.94
CA VAL A 29 -9.04 -11.77 -8.56
C VAL A 29 -8.27 -11.66 -7.24
N ALA A 30 -7.32 -10.72 -7.14
CA ALA A 30 -6.51 -10.54 -5.93
C ALA A 30 -7.21 -9.72 -4.82
N GLY A 31 -8.29 -9.00 -5.15
CA GLY A 31 -9.02 -8.16 -4.20
C GLY A 31 -8.24 -6.90 -3.79
N GLU A 32 -7.33 -6.43 -4.63
CA GLU A 32 -6.56 -5.21 -4.42
C GLU A 32 -7.37 -3.98 -4.83
N PHE A 33 -7.71 -3.14 -3.86
CA PHE A 33 -8.37 -1.86 -4.12
C PHE A 33 -7.61 -0.74 -3.42
N MET A 34 -7.22 0.29 -4.16
CA MET A 34 -6.72 1.54 -3.60
C MET A 34 -7.58 2.69 -4.09
N ASP A 35 -7.91 3.57 -3.15
CA ASP A 35 -8.53 4.83 -3.47
C ASP A 35 -7.48 5.84 -3.95
N ASN A 36 -7.69 6.43 -5.13
CA ASN A 36 -6.94 7.60 -5.59
C ASN A 36 -7.84 8.85 -5.55
N ALA A 37 -7.28 10.04 -5.80
CA ALA A 37 -8.08 11.28 -5.88
C ALA A 37 -9.26 11.13 -6.87
N HIS A 38 -9.02 10.41 -7.98
CA HIS A 38 -10.01 10.09 -9.00
C HIS A 38 -11.04 9.01 -8.62
N THR A 39 -10.92 8.27 -7.52
CA THR A 39 -11.99 7.38 -7.00
C THR A 39 -12.70 8.02 -5.81
N LEU A 40 -11.98 8.70 -4.92
CA LEU A 40 -12.53 9.39 -3.74
C LEU A 40 -13.54 10.47 -4.10
N GLU A 41 -13.23 11.35 -5.05
CA GLU A 41 -14.20 12.37 -5.51
C GLU A 41 -15.44 11.75 -6.22
N GLY A 42 -15.46 10.43 -6.43
CA GLY A 42 -16.36 9.73 -7.37
C GLY A 42 -17.48 9.11 -6.62
N SER A 43 -17.11 8.46 -5.51
CA SER A 43 -18.02 8.22 -4.42
C SER A 43 -18.81 9.48 -3.99
N HIS A 44 -18.27 10.69 -4.19
CA HIS A 44 -18.98 11.95 -3.91
C HIS A 44 -19.95 12.36 -5.03
N VAL A 45 -19.58 12.15 -6.30
CA VAL A 45 -20.43 12.45 -7.47
C VAL A 45 -21.59 11.43 -7.62
N HIS A 46 -21.31 10.14 -7.42
CA HIS A 46 -22.34 9.08 -7.44
C HIS A 46 -23.40 9.27 -6.34
N ARG A 47 -23.06 9.92 -5.21
CA ARG A 47 -23.99 10.13 -4.09
C ARG A 47 -25.30 10.86 -4.48
N ARG A 48 -25.30 11.65 -5.56
CA ARG A 48 -26.51 12.32 -6.10
C ARG A 48 -27.35 11.42 -7.02
N VAL A 49 -26.72 10.41 -7.63
CA VAL A 49 -27.33 9.42 -8.53
C VAL A 49 -27.79 8.17 -7.75
N ASP A 50 -27.17 7.88 -6.60
CA ASP A 50 -27.44 6.72 -5.75
C ASP A 50 -28.79 6.75 -5.00
N GLN A 51 -29.57 7.84 -5.09
CA GLN A 51 -30.93 7.87 -4.53
C GLN A 51 -31.90 7.19 -5.50
N PRO A 52 -32.54 6.06 -5.14
CA PRO A 52 -33.49 5.38 -6.01
C PRO A 52 -34.64 6.32 -6.39
N GLY A 53 -34.96 6.42 -7.68
CA GLY A 53 -36.06 7.25 -8.18
C GLY A 53 -36.44 6.91 -9.61
N GLY A 54 -37.74 6.80 -9.86
CA GLY A 54 -38.35 6.40 -11.14
C GLY A 54 -38.71 4.90 -11.20
N SER A 55 -39.91 4.57 -11.71
CA SER A 55 -40.38 3.19 -11.98
C SER A 55 -40.35 2.87 -13.49
N MET A 56 -39.46 1.99 -13.95
CA MET A 56 -39.33 1.64 -15.39
C MET A 56 -40.68 1.27 -16.00
N PRO A 57 -41.11 1.94 -17.10
CA PRO A 57 -42.24 1.45 -17.87
C PRO A 57 -41.91 0.06 -18.40
N ALA A 58 -42.94 -0.78 -18.51
CA ALA A 58 -42.80 -2.10 -19.11
C ALA A 58 -42.25 -1.94 -20.55
N PRO A 59 -41.42 -2.87 -21.04
CA PRO A 59 -40.94 -2.83 -22.43
C PRO A 59 -42.14 -2.71 -23.38
N THR A 60 -42.13 -1.73 -24.27
CA THR A 60 -43.18 -1.55 -25.26
C THR A 60 -43.18 -2.74 -26.21
N THR A 61 -44.28 -3.49 -26.24
CA THR A 61 -44.48 -4.52 -27.25
C THR A 61 -44.86 -3.87 -28.56
N SER A 62 -44.57 -4.50 -29.70
CA SER A 62 -44.82 -3.94 -31.04
C SER A 62 -46.29 -3.63 -31.36
N ASP A 63 -47.22 -3.91 -30.44
CA ASP A 63 -48.66 -3.66 -30.55
C ASP A 63 -49.19 -2.55 -29.61
N ASP A 64 -48.33 -1.91 -28.81
CA ASP A 64 -48.78 -0.83 -27.91
C ASP A 64 -48.83 0.52 -28.62
N THR A 65 -50.04 1.08 -28.74
CA THR A 65 -50.26 2.45 -29.22
C THR A 65 -49.53 3.46 -28.33
N PRO A 66 -48.98 4.56 -28.88
CA PRO A 66 -48.27 5.55 -28.09
C PRO A 66 -49.23 6.20 -27.09
N ARG A 67 -48.97 6.06 -25.79
CA ARG A 67 -49.65 6.87 -24.78
C ARG A 67 -49.15 8.30 -24.87
N GLU A 68 -50.03 9.21 -25.27
CA GLU A 68 -49.82 10.65 -25.15
C GLU A 68 -49.84 11.03 -23.66
N ASP A 69 -48.68 11.03 -23.02
CA ASP A 69 -48.46 11.83 -21.81
C ASP A 69 -47.20 12.66 -22.01
N ASN A 70 -47.44 13.91 -22.41
CA ASN A 70 -46.48 15.00 -22.41
C ASN A 70 -46.32 15.44 -20.95
N GLU A 71 -45.18 15.17 -20.30
CA GLU A 71 -44.51 16.13 -19.39
C GLU A 71 -43.20 15.57 -18.79
N LYS A 72 -42.09 16.05 -19.36
CA LYS A 72 -40.67 15.92 -18.95
C LYS A 72 -39.95 14.61 -19.33
N PRO A 73 -38.69 14.70 -19.84
CA PRO A 73 -37.88 13.53 -20.11
C PRO A 73 -37.73 12.72 -18.83
N TRP A 74 -38.14 11.48 -18.94
CA TRP A 74 -38.23 10.55 -17.83
C TRP A 74 -36.88 9.86 -17.64
N HIS A 75 -36.39 9.84 -16.40
CA HIS A 75 -35.04 9.43 -16.04
C HIS A 75 -35.09 8.41 -14.90
N THR A 76 -34.71 7.16 -15.14
CA THR A 76 -34.48 6.19 -14.04
C THR A 76 -33.05 6.28 -13.57
N ARG A 77 -32.86 6.48 -12.27
CA ARG A 77 -31.53 6.52 -11.64
C ARG A 77 -31.22 5.23 -10.91
N SER A 78 -29.98 4.77 -11.03
CA SER A 78 -29.43 3.67 -10.23
C SER A 78 -30.20 2.35 -10.38
N LEU A 79 -30.31 1.84 -11.61
CA LEU A 79 -30.92 0.55 -11.92
C LEU A 79 -29.86 -0.56 -11.84
N TRP A 80 -30.18 -1.68 -11.19
CA TRP A 80 -29.32 -2.88 -11.20
C TRP A 80 -29.93 -3.92 -12.13
N LEU A 81 -29.16 -4.38 -13.12
CA LEU A 81 -29.58 -5.43 -14.05
C LEU A 81 -28.63 -6.62 -14.00
N SER A 82 -29.17 -7.79 -14.32
CA SER A 82 -28.42 -9.04 -14.48
C SER A 82 -29.07 -9.87 -15.58
N ASP A 83 -28.25 -10.56 -16.35
CA ASP A 83 -28.71 -11.53 -17.33
C ASP A 83 -27.84 -12.79 -17.26
N ASP A 84 -28.47 -13.95 -17.06
CA ASP A 84 -27.79 -15.23 -16.87
C ASP A 84 -27.22 -15.77 -18.20
N THR A 85 -27.87 -15.47 -19.33
CA THR A 85 -27.44 -15.93 -20.65
C THR A 85 -26.16 -15.22 -21.09
N LEU A 86 -26.13 -13.90 -20.92
CA LEU A 86 -24.94 -13.08 -21.11
C LEU A 86 -23.91 -13.32 -20.00
N GLY A 87 -24.36 -13.78 -18.82
CA GLY A 87 -23.56 -13.96 -17.61
C GLY A 87 -22.98 -12.64 -17.10
N LEU A 88 -23.75 -11.56 -17.20
CA LEU A 88 -23.34 -10.18 -16.87
C LEU A 88 -24.26 -9.59 -15.81
N THR A 89 -23.71 -8.73 -14.96
CA THR A 89 -24.50 -7.93 -14.02
C THR A 89 -23.88 -6.55 -13.84
N GLY A 90 -24.70 -5.54 -13.57
CA GLY A 90 -24.15 -4.23 -13.25
C GLY A 90 -25.19 -3.20 -12.91
N LYS A 91 -24.69 -2.11 -12.36
CA LYS A 91 -25.45 -0.91 -12.09
C LYS A 91 -25.38 0.02 -13.30
N LEU A 92 -26.53 0.57 -13.66
CA LEU A 92 -26.71 1.65 -14.62
C LEU A 92 -26.99 2.92 -13.82
N ASP A 93 -26.15 3.94 -14.01
CA ASP A 93 -26.27 5.21 -13.30
C ASP A 93 -27.58 5.93 -13.67
N LEU A 94 -27.83 6.05 -14.97
CA LEU A 94 -28.99 6.71 -15.52
C LEU A 94 -29.45 5.99 -16.79
N VAL A 95 -30.76 5.90 -16.98
CA VAL A 95 -31.38 5.45 -18.23
C VAL A 95 -32.34 6.55 -18.68
N ASP A 96 -32.08 7.09 -19.86
CA ASP A 96 -32.90 8.12 -20.50
C ASP A 96 -33.92 7.46 -21.43
N LEU A 97 -35.18 7.90 -21.36
CA LEU A 97 -36.15 7.63 -22.41
C LEU A 97 -35.89 8.54 -23.60
N VAL A 98 -35.81 7.94 -24.78
CA VAL A 98 -35.69 8.59 -26.08
C VAL A 98 -37.06 8.50 -26.78
N GLU A 99 -37.26 9.28 -27.84
CA GLU A 99 -38.47 9.22 -28.68
C GLU A 99 -38.76 7.76 -29.15
N GLU A 100 -40.05 7.43 -29.32
CA GLU A 100 -40.54 6.10 -29.72
C GLU A 100 -40.39 4.97 -28.68
N GLY A 101 -40.24 5.28 -27.39
CA GLY A 101 -40.15 4.26 -26.33
C GLY A 101 -38.80 3.54 -26.26
N ARG A 102 -37.79 4.05 -26.98
CA ARG A 102 -36.41 3.57 -26.89
C ARG A 102 -35.74 4.10 -25.63
N VAL A 103 -34.75 3.38 -25.13
CA VAL A 103 -33.97 3.80 -23.96
C VAL A 103 -32.49 3.95 -24.32
N MET A 104 -31.80 4.83 -23.61
CA MET A 104 -30.37 5.07 -23.75
C MET A 104 -29.70 5.00 -22.38
N PRO A 105 -28.75 4.08 -22.14
CA PRO A 105 -27.96 4.09 -20.93
C PRO A 105 -27.01 5.29 -20.92
N VAL A 106 -26.91 5.94 -19.77
CA VAL A 106 -26.04 7.09 -19.54
C VAL A 106 -25.17 6.85 -18.30
N ASP A 107 -23.85 6.78 -18.50
CA ASP A 107 -22.89 6.58 -17.42
C ASP A 107 -22.23 7.91 -17.03
N THR A 108 -22.13 8.18 -15.74
CA THR A 108 -21.56 9.45 -15.25
C THR A 108 -20.06 9.30 -15.00
N LYS A 109 -19.25 10.04 -15.76
CA LYS A 109 -17.79 10.04 -15.67
C LYS A 109 -17.28 11.36 -15.10
N LYS A 110 -16.21 11.28 -14.32
CA LYS A 110 -15.56 12.50 -13.79
C LYS A 110 -14.68 13.23 -14.79
N GLY A 111 -14.01 12.46 -15.64
CA GLY A 111 -12.92 12.95 -16.46
C GLY A 111 -13.40 13.88 -17.56
N LYS A 112 -12.55 14.03 -18.58
CA LYS A 112 -12.92 14.59 -19.87
C LYS A 112 -12.98 13.44 -20.88
N PRO A 113 -13.75 13.58 -21.97
CA PRO A 113 -13.67 12.64 -23.08
C PRO A 113 -12.24 12.63 -23.66
N THR A 114 -12.01 11.74 -24.64
CA THR A 114 -10.75 11.72 -25.39
C THR A 114 -10.47 13.09 -26.01
N ARG A 115 -9.24 13.32 -26.48
CA ARG A 115 -8.87 14.59 -27.15
C ARG A 115 -9.75 14.88 -28.37
N ASP A 116 -10.25 13.83 -29.01
CA ASP A 116 -11.10 13.90 -30.19
C ASP A 116 -12.60 14.03 -29.83
N GLY A 117 -12.93 14.12 -28.54
CA GLY A 117 -14.31 14.29 -28.07
C GLY A 117 -15.14 13.00 -28.04
N THR A 118 -14.51 11.83 -28.17
CA THR A 118 -15.15 10.51 -28.18
C THR A 118 -15.10 9.82 -26.81
N LEU A 119 -15.82 8.70 -26.68
CA LEU A 119 -15.74 7.86 -25.48
C LEU A 119 -14.36 7.19 -25.37
N TRP A 120 -13.86 7.07 -24.14
CA TRP A 120 -12.75 6.15 -23.86
C TRP A 120 -13.19 4.72 -24.13
N GLU A 121 -12.31 3.87 -24.65
CA GLU A 121 -12.64 2.47 -24.98
C GLU A 121 -13.25 1.72 -23.79
N ALA A 122 -12.68 1.86 -22.60
CA ALA A 122 -13.22 1.23 -21.39
C ALA A 122 -14.64 1.70 -21.07
N ASP A 123 -14.92 2.99 -21.26
CA ASP A 123 -16.25 3.57 -21.00
C ASP A 123 -17.26 3.11 -22.05
N ARG A 124 -16.85 3.06 -23.33
CA ARG A 124 -17.62 2.50 -24.43
C ARG A 124 -17.99 1.05 -24.16
N ALA A 125 -17.03 0.21 -23.76
CA ALA A 125 -17.28 -1.20 -23.44
C ALA A 125 -18.32 -1.37 -22.32
N GLN A 126 -18.19 -0.59 -21.23
CA GLN A 126 -19.15 -0.65 -20.12
C GLN A 126 -20.56 -0.25 -20.57
N LEU A 127 -20.68 0.86 -21.31
CA LEU A 127 -21.95 1.38 -21.82
C LEU A 127 -22.61 0.44 -22.84
N THR A 128 -21.83 -0.15 -23.73
CA THR A 128 -22.32 -1.18 -24.66
C THR A 128 -22.86 -2.39 -23.92
N LEU A 129 -22.21 -2.85 -22.85
CA LEU A 129 -22.73 -3.96 -22.05
C LEU A 129 -23.97 -3.57 -21.23
N GLN A 130 -24.07 -2.32 -20.76
CA GLN A 130 -25.29 -1.79 -20.15
C GLN A 130 -26.46 -1.81 -21.16
N ALA A 131 -26.20 -1.42 -22.42
CA ALA A 131 -27.18 -1.50 -23.50
C ALA A 131 -27.62 -2.95 -23.79
N LEU A 132 -26.69 -3.90 -23.80
CA LEU A 132 -27.01 -5.32 -23.98
C LEU A 132 -27.86 -5.88 -22.83
N LEU A 133 -27.59 -5.49 -21.58
CA LEU A 133 -28.47 -5.86 -20.45
C LEU A 133 -29.88 -5.28 -20.62
N LEU A 134 -30.02 -4.02 -21.07
CA LEU A 134 -31.33 -3.43 -21.35
C LEU A 134 -32.05 -4.18 -22.48
N LYS A 135 -31.34 -4.52 -23.57
CA LYS A 135 -31.89 -5.32 -24.67
C LYS A 135 -32.36 -6.71 -24.20
N ALA A 136 -31.61 -7.36 -23.31
CA ALA A 136 -31.99 -8.65 -22.74
C ALA A 136 -33.28 -8.57 -21.89
N GLN A 137 -33.57 -7.40 -21.30
CA GLN A 137 -34.84 -7.14 -20.60
C GLN A 137 -35.99 -6.69 -21.54
N GLY A 138 -35.78 -6.73 -22.86
CA GLY A 138 -36.79 -6.40 -23.87
C GLY A 138 -36.81 -4.94 -24.33
N TYR A 139 -35.91 -4.09 -23.83
CA TYR A 139 -35.87 -2.68 -24.25
C TYR A 139 -35.16 -2.48 -25.59
N GLN A 140 -35.63 -1.51 -26.38
CA GLN A 140 -34.94 -1.09 -27.58
C GLN A 140 -33.87 -0.03 -27.25
N VAL A 141 -32.63 -0.28 -27.67
CA VAL A 141 -31.49 0.62 -27.45
C VAL A 141 -30.80 0.90 -28.77
N ALA A 142 -30.74 2.17 -29.16
CA ALA A 142 -30.12 2.62 -30.41
C ALA A 142 -28.80 3.39 -30.21
N SER A 143 -28.57 3.95 -29.04
CA SER A 143 -27.39 4.75 -28.73
C SER A 143 -26.99 4.61 -27.26
N ILE A 144 -25.76 5.00 -26.97
CA ILE A 144 -25.16 5.01 -25.64
C ILE A 144 -24.58 6.39 -25.35
N ALA A 145 -24.52 6.78 -24.08
CA ALA A 145 -23.94 8.07 -23.72
C ALA A 145 -23.11 8.07 -22.44
N ALA A 146 -22.10 8.93 -22.39
CA ALA A 146 -21.41 9.28 -21.15
C ALA A 146 -21.55 10.78 -20.85
N TRP A 147 -21.77 11.11 -19.58
CA TRP A 147 -21.71 12.48 -19.09
C TRP A 147 -20.38 12.73 -18.37
N TYR A 148 -19.54 13.61 -18.91
CA TYR A 148 -18.23 13.96 -18.35
C TYR A 148 -18.30 15.23 -17.52
N HIS A 149 -18.23 15.12 -16.19
CA HIS A 149 -18.28 16.28 -15.28
C HIS A 149 -17.11 17.26 -15.46
N GLY A 150 -15.91 16.77 -15.78
CA GLY A 150 -14.71 17.60 -15.94
C GLY A 150 -14.77 18.56 -17.13
N SER A 151 -15.55 18.24 -18.15
CA SER A 151 -15.83 19.11 -19.30
C SER A 151 -17.28 19.60 -19.35
N ARG A 152 -18.16 19.09 -18.47
CA ARG A 152 -19.63 19.26 -18.53
C ARG A 152 -20.19 18.94 -19.92
N GLN A 153 -19.67 17.88 -20.52
CA GLN A 153 -20.00 17.47 -21.88
C GLN A 153 -20.68 16.11 -21.87
N ARG A 154 -21.76 15.98 -22.63
CA ARG A 154 -22.35 14.69 -22.98
C ARG A 154 -21.76 14.20 -24.29
N VAL A 155 -21.27 12.97 -24.32
CA VAL A 155 -20.84 12.30 -25.55
C VAL A 155 -21.82 11.18 -25.82
N VAL A 156 -22.42 11.19 -27.01
CA VAL A 156 -23.40 10.19 -27.47
C VAL A 156 -22.80 9.49 -28.67
N GLU A 157 -22.91 8.17 -28.72
CA GLU A 157 -22.48 7.34 -29.83
C GLU A 157 -23.60 6.36 -30.19
N ASP A 158 -23.81 6.14 -31.50
CA ASP A 158 -24.76 5.16 -31.99
C ASP A 158 -24.27 3.74 -31.70
N LEU A 159 -25.17 2.88 -31.25
CA LEU A 159 -24.85 1.51 -30.89
C LEU A 159 -24.81 0.64 -32.15
N THR A 160 -23.65 0.07 -32.47
CA THR A 160 -23.49 -0.80 -33.64
C THR A 160 -23.30 -2.28 -33.25
N PRO A 161 -23.64 -3.24 -34.12
CA PRO A 161 -23.39 -4.67 -33.88
C PRO A 161 -21.91 -5.01 -33.64
N GLU A 162 -20.99 -4.27 -34.26
CA GLU A 162 -19.55 -4.44 -34.08
C GLU A 162 -19.13 -4.06 -32.66
N MET A 163 -19.69 -2.98 -32.10
CA MET A 163 -19.44 -2.57 -30.71
C MET A 163 -19.92 -3.65 -29.74
N GLU A 164 -21.10 -4.22 -29.97
CA GLU A 164 -21.66 -5.30 -29.15
C GLU A 164 -20.76 -6.53 -29.15
N THR A 165 -20.35 -6.98 -30.35
CA THR A 165 -19.45 -8.11 -30.52
C THR A 165 -18.11 -7.87 -29.84
N TRP A 166 -17.55 -6.67 -30.01
CA TRP A 166 -16.29 -6.26 -29.39
C TRP A 166 -16.37 -6.24 -27.86
N ALA A 167 -17.43 -5.65 -27.28
CA ALA A 167 -17.62 -5.57 -25.84
C ALA A 167 -17.84 -6.95 -25.20
N LEU A 168 -18.58 -7.84 -25.86
CA LEU A 168 -18.74 -9.24 -25.44
C LEU A 168 -17.42 -10.02 -25.53
N GLY A 169 -16.61 -9.77 -26.56
CA GLY A 169 -15.26 -10.31 -26.69
C GLY A 169 -14.37 -9.93 -25.50
N HIS A 170 -14.43 -8.68 -25.05
CA HIS A 170 -13.74 -8.24 -23.84
C HIS A 170 -14.28 -8.89 -22.56
N ALA A 171 -15.61 -9.07 -22.43
CA ALA A 171 -16.18 -9.81 -21.31
C ALA A 171 -15.67 -11.26 -21.26
N MET A 172 -15.56 -11.93 -22.42
CA MET A 172 -14.97 -13.27 -22.51
C MET A 172 -13.48 -13.29 -22.14
N SER A 173 -12.70 -12.33 -22.64
CA SER A 173 -11.28 -12.18 -22.29
C SER A 173 -11.07 -11.89 -20.80
N ALA A 174 -11.96 -11.12 -20.18
CA ALA A 174 -11.97 -10.87 -18.74
C ALA A 174 -12.24 -12.14 -17.94
N ARG A 175 -13.18 -13.00 -18.39
CA ARG A 175 -13.40 -14.32 -17.78
C ARG A 175 -12.17 -15.22 -17.85
N HIS A 176 -11.50 -15.24 -19.01
CA HIS A 176 -10.23 -15.97 -19.14
C HIS A 176 -9.15 -15.40 -18.21
N THR A 177 -9.03 -14.08 -18.12
CA THR A 177 -8.07 -13.44 -17.21
C THR A 177 -8.38 -13.79 -15.74
N ARG A 178 -9.67 -13.86 -15.38
CA ARG A 178 -10.11 -14.27 -14.03
C ARG A 178 -9.70 -15.70 -13.67
N SER A 179 -9.51 -16.57 -14.66
CA SER A 179 -9.10 -17.95 -14.45
C SER A 179 -7.59 -18.13 -14.32
N LEU A 180 -6.78 -17.08 -14.50
CA LEU A 180 -5.34 -17.17 -14.39
C LEU A 180 -4.90 -17.21 -12.92
N ASP A 181 -4.00 -18.14 -12.59
CA ASP A 181 -3.38 -18.23 -11.25
C ASP A 181 -2.40 -17.08 -10.97
N THR A 182 -1.83 -16.52 -12.04
CA THR A 182 -0.87 -15.41 -11.98
C THR A 182 -1.40 -14.21 -12.75
N PRO A 183 -1.10 -12.98 -12.30
CA PRO A 183 -1.52 -11.79 -13.02
C PRO A 183 -0.89 -11.74 -14.42
N PRO A 184 -1.60 -11.18 -15.42
CA PRO A 184 -0.98 -10.82 -16.70
C PRO A 184 0.22 -9.89 -16.50
N ALA A 185 1.15 -9.89 -17.45
CA ALA A 185 2.30 -8.99 -17.44
C ALA A 185 1.85 -7.51 -17.36
N PRO A 186 2.63 -6.63 -16.71
CA PRO A 186 2.34 -5.22 -16.72
C PRO A 186 2.40 -4.65 -18.13
N LEU A 187 1.63 -3.59 -18.39
CA LEU A 187 1.76 -2.84 -19.65
C LEU A 187 3.16 -2.23 -19.74
N VAL A 188 3.76 -2.28 -20.94
CA VAL A 188 5.05 -1.67 -21.23
C VAL A 188 4.82 -0.24 -21.72
N ASP A 189 5.42 0.73 -21.05
CA ASP A 189 5.43 2.14 -21.45
C ASP A 189 4.07 2.79 -21.75
N SER A 190 2.98 2.24 -21.20
CA SER A 190 1.62 2.73 -21.44
C SER A 190 1.32 4.02 -20.67
N PRO A 191 0.75 5.05 -21.32
CA PRO A 191 0.31 6.27 -20.64
C PRO A 191 -0.82 6.01 -19.63
N GLN A 192 -1.58 4.92 -19.79
CA GLN A 192 -2.65 4.52 -18.86
C GLN A 192 -2.11 4.26 -17.45
N CYS A 193 -0.87 3.76 -17.32
CA CYS A 193 -0.23 3.49 -16.03
C CYS A 193 -0.11 4.73 -15.15
N ARG A 194 -0.06 5.96 -15.73
CA ARG A 194 0.07 7.21 -14.97
C ARG A 194 -1.19 7.59 -14.20
N GLY A 195 -2.37 7.25 -14.73
CA GLY A 195 -3.66 7.52 -14.09
C GLY A 195 -4.19 6.35 -13.25
N CYS A 196 -3.52 5.20 -13.29
CA CYS A 196 -3.97 3.99 -12.63
C CYS A 196 -3.89 4.11 -11.09
N SER A 197 -5.01 3.87 -10.40
CA SER A 197 -5.09 3.82 -8.93
C SER A 197 -4.12 2.79 -8.33
N LEU A 198 -3.92 1.66 -9.01
CA LEU A 198 -3.05 0.58 -8.58
C LEU A 198 -1.62 0.69 -9.10
N ASN A 199 -1.19 1.80 -9.71
CA ASN A 199 0.22 1.93 -10.15
C ASN A 199 1.20 1.64 -9.00
N GLY A 200 0.90 2.17 -7.81
CA GLY A 200 1.74 1.97 -6.63
C GLY A 200 1.73 0.55 -6.06
N VAL A 201 0.79 -0.30 -6.50
CA VAL A 201 0.70 -1.74 -6.17
C VAL A 201 1.32 -2.57 -7.30
N CYS A 202 0.92 -2.30 -8.53
CA CYS A 202 1.35 -2.95 -9.76
C CYS A 202 2.85 -2.74 -10.05
N LEU A 203 3.40 -1.55 -9.75
CA LEU A 203 4.80 -1.17 -10.00
C LEU A 203 5.26 -1.61 -11.41
N PRO A 204 4.55 -1.20 -12.48
CA PRO A 204 4.73 -1.77 -13.81
C PRO A 204 6.15 -1.58 -14.34
N ASP A 205 6.73 -0.40 -14.12
CA ASP A 205 8.07 -0.06 -14.60
C ASP A 205 9.13 -0.90 -13.87
N GLU A 206 9.01 -1.07 -12.55
CA GLU A 206 9.91 -1.93 -11.77
C GLU A 206 9.83 -3.40 -12.16
N VAL A 207 8.62 -3.91 -12.40
CA VAL A 207 8.46 -5.32 -12.82
C VAL A 207 9.08 -5.52 -14.19
N ASN A 208 8.71 -4.69 -15.16
CA ASN A 208 9.21 -4.81 -16.53
C ASN A 208 10.75 -4.71 -16.57
N ALA A 209 11.35 -3.82 -15.76
CA ALA A 209 12.80 -3.71 -15.63
C ALA A 209 13.45 -4.97 -15.03
N LEU A 210 12.77 -5.67 -14.12
CA LEU A 210 13.29 -6.88 -13.47
C LEU A 210 13.05 -8.16 -14.27
N THR A 211 12.04 -8.21 -15.13
CA THR A 211 11.68 -9.39 -15.94
C THR A 211 12.20 -9.34 -17.38
N GLY A 212 12.91 -8.28 -17.77
CA GLY A 212 13.45 -8.11 -19.12
C GLY A 212 12.38 -7.78 -20.18
N GLY A 213 11.17 -7.40 -19.76
CA GLY A 213 10.01 -7.14 -20.64
C GLY A 213 10.02 -5.78 -21.32
N GLY A 214 11.00 -4.92 -21.03
CA GLY A 214 11.22 -3.66 -21.72
C GLY A 214 12.71 -3.46 -21.97
N ALA A 215 13.09 -3.21 -23.22
CA ALA A 215 14.40 -2.71 -23.58
C ALA A 215 14.54 -1.29 -23.01
N HIS A 216 14.85 -1.19 -21.72
CA HIS A 216 15.31 0.05 -21.13
C HIS A 216 16.82 0.06 -21.31
N GLU A 217 17.33 0.96 -22.17
CA GLU A 217 18.73 1.37 -22.09
C GLU A 217 19.03 1.75 -20.63
N GLU A 218 20.21 1.37 -20.13
CA GLU A 218 20.64 1.64 -18.76
C GLU A 218 20.43 3.13 -18.41
N GLY A 219 19.37 3.46 -17.67
CA GLY A 219 19.12 4.82 -17.18
C GLY A 219 17.71 5.37 -17.32
N GLU A 220 16.81 4.78 -18.12
CA GLU A 220 15.46 5.33 -18.35
C GLU A 220 14.32 4.51 -17.73
N ILE A 221 14.45 4.11 -16.46
CA ILE A 221 13.28 3.61 -15.72
C ILE A 221 12.38 4.81 -15.42
N ARG A 222 11.24 4.87 -16.10
CA ARG A 222 10.27 5.96 -15.95
C ARG A 222 9.80 6.04 -14.50
N ARG A 223 9.69 7.28 -14.03
CA ARG A 223 9.36 7.61 -12.64
C ARG A 223 7.96 7.10 -12.28
N VAL A 224 7.85 6.41 -11.15
CA VAL A 224 6.57 6.21 -10.46
C VAL A 224 5.96 7.58 -10.14
N LEU A 225 4.94 7.97 -10.91
CA LEU A 225 4.14 9.17 -10.69
C LEU A 225 2.96 8.87 -9.76
N VAL A 226 3.21 8.14 -8.67
CA VAL A 226 2.25 8.12 -7.56
C VAL A 226 2.79 9.10 -6.54
N PRO A 227 2.09 10.23 -6.28
CA PRO A 227 2.46 11.15 -5.23
C PRO A 227 2.67 10.38 -3.92
N ASP A 228 3.67 10.75 -3.12
CA ASP A 228 3.63 10.42 -1.70
C ASP A 228 2.25 10.89 -1.23
N HIS A 229 1.38 9.96 -0.82
CA HIS A 229 0.08 10.36 -0.32
C HIS A 229 0.32 11.38 0.79
N ASP A 230 -0.33 12.55 0.73
CA ASP A 230 -0.26 13.61 1.75
C ASP A 230 -0.66 13.13 3.17
N ALA A 231 -1.06 11.87 3.28
CA ALA A 231 -1.44 11.19 4.49
C ALA A 231 -0.23 10.85 5.39
N VAL A 232 -0.16 11.51 6.54
CA VAL A 232 0.95 11.37 7.50
C VAL A 232 0.60 10.45 8.68
N PRO A 233 1.59 9.78 9.31
CA PRO A 233 1.38 9.06 10.55
C PRO A 233 1.03 10.02 11.70
N VAL A 234 -0.03 9.71 12.45
CA VAL A 234 -0.41 10.47 13.64
C VAL A 234 0.00 9.71 14.89
N TYR A 235 0.65 10.40 15.84
CA TYR A 235 1.10 9.83 17.11
C TYR A 235 0.43 10.54 18.28
N ILE A 236 -0.25 9.77 19.13
CA ILE A 236 -0.84 10.27 20.38
C ILE A 236 -0.07 9.67 21.54
N THR A 237 0.75 10.52 22.17
CA THR A 237 1.77 10.10 23.14
C THR A 237 1.38 10.31 24.60
N GLU A 238 0.42 11.19 24.87
CA GLU A 238 -0.03 11.51 26.23
C GLU A 238 -1.16 10.58 26.68
N GLY A 239 -0.91 9.83 27.76
CA GLY A 239 -1.90 8.94 28.37
C GLY A 239 -3.10 9.70 28.95
N GLY A 240 -4.28 9.10 28.91
CA GLY A 240 -5.54 9.73 29.32
C GLY A 240 -6.17 10.62 28.24
N THR A 241 -5.53 10.77 27.07
CA THR A 241 -6.13 11.41 25.90
C THR A 241 -7.26 10.54 25.33
N ARG A 242 -8.34 11.17 24.88
CA ARG A 242 -9.48 10.53 24.22
C ARG A 242 -9.58 10.92 22.75
N VAL A 243 -9.71 9.93 21.87
CA VAL A 243 -9.89 10.07 20.42
C VAL A 243 -11.34 9.74 20.06
N GLY A 244 -12.07 10.72 19.54
CA GLY A 244 -13.44 10.55 19.06
C GLY A 244 -13.60 10.90 17.58
N LEU A 245 -14.74 10.57 16.99
CA LEU A 245 -15.10 10.94 15.63
C LEU A 245 -16.03 12.16 15.66
N LYS A 246 -15.75 13.15 14.81
CA LYS A 246 -16.63 14.30 14.53
C LYS A 246 -16.66 14.50 13.02
N GLN A 247 -17.78 14.15 12.37
CA GLN A 247 -17.92 14.16 10.91
C GLN A 247 -16.81 13.34 10.23
N ASN A 248 -15.90 13.97 9.47
CA ASN A 248 -14.78 13.34 8.77
C ASN A 248 -13.42 13.61 9.45
N MET A 249 -13.44 14.02 10.72
CA MET A 249 -12.27 14.39 11.52
C MET A 249 -12.20 13.52 12.79
N LEU A 250 -10.98 13.17 13.21
CA LEU A 250 -10.72 12.68 14.56
C LEU A 250 -10.55 13.86 15.50
N LYS A 251 -11.34 13.90 16.58
CA LYS A 251 -11.21 14.86 17.67
C LYS A 251 -10.33 14.27 18.77
N ILE A 252 -9.18 14.87 19.01
CA ILE A 252 -8.21 14.50 20.03
C ILE A 252 -8.45 15.40 21.24
N THR A 253 -8.93 14.82 22.33
CA THR A 253 -9.26 15.52 23.58
C THR A 253 -8.27 15.08 24.67
N PRO A 254 -7.30 15.91 25.03
CA PRO A 254 -6.39 15.68 26.16
C PRO A 254 -7.15 15.47 27.48
N ARG A 255 -6.49 14.87 28.47
CA ARG A 255 -7.04 14.78 29.83
C ARG A 255 -7.19 16.17 30.45
N ARG A 256 -8.11 16.31 31.41
CA ARG A 256 -8.29 17.57 32.15
C ARG A 256 -7.00 17.92 32.91
N GLY A 257 -6.55 19.17 32.78
CA GLY A 257 -5.28 19.65 33.37
C GLY A 257 -4.02 19.34 32.54
N SER A 258 -4.17 18.81 31.33
CA SER A 258 -3.09 18.70 30.35
C SER A 258 -2.69 20.07 29.79
N GLU A 259 -1.40 20.27 29.52
CA GLU A 259 -0.87 21.43 28.78
C GLU A 259 -1.10 21.31 27.27
N MET A 260 -1.33 20.10 26.74
CA MET A 260 -1.69 19.90 25.34
C MET A 260 -3.09 20.46 25.05
N ALA A 261 -3.23 21.24 23.98
CA ALA A 261 -4.52 21.72 23.49
C ALA A 261 -5.28 20.62 22.71
N PRO A 262 -6.63 20.65 22.70
CA PRO A 262 -7.42 19.79 21.81
C PRO A 262 -7.06 20.02 20.34
N ALA A 263 -7.09 18.96 19.54
CA ALA A 263 -6.78 19.00 18.12
C ALA A 263 -7.81 18.22 17.29
N GLU A 264 -7.94 18.58 16.02
CA GLU A 264 -8.74 17.84 15.03
C GLU A 264 -7.86 17.43 13.85
N VAL A 265 -7.96 16.17 13.43
CA VAL A 265 -7.16 15.63 12.31
C VAL A 265 -8.08 14.98 11.29
N GLY A 266 -7.95 15.36 10.02
CA GLY A 266 -8.77 14.80 8.94
C GLY A 266 -8.45 13.35 8.64
N LEU A 267 -9.47 12.53 8.45
CA LEU A 267 -9.29 11.11 8.15
C LEU A 267 -8.52 10.86 6.85
N GLY A 268 -8.69 11.73 5.84
CA GLY A 268 -7.96 11.62 4.56
C GLY A 268 -6.49 12.06 4.62
N ALA A 269 -6.10 12.79 5.66
CA ALA A 269 -4.72 13.27 5.87
C ALA A 269 -3.91 12.32 6.76
N MET A 270 -4.45 11.16 7.12
CA MET A 270 -3.82 10.23 8.05
C MET A 270 -3.54 8.88 7.38
N SER A 271 -2.28 8.46 7.37
CA SER A 271 -1.89 7.13 6.86
C SER A 271 -1.98 6.05 7.93
N GLN A 272 -1.87 6.43 9.21
CA GLN A 272 -1.97 5.51 10.35
C GLN A 272 -2.15 6.29 11.66
N LEU A 273 -2.79 5.66 12.65
CA LEU A 273 -2.93 6.21 13.99
C LEU A 273 -2.13 5.38 14.99
N ASN A 274 -1.26 6.01 15.77
CA ASN A 274 -0.38 5.35 16.74
C ASN A 274 -0.73 5.83 18.16
N LEU A 275 -1.21 4.93 18.99
CA LEU A 275 -1.69 5.21 20.35
C LEU A 275 -0.69 4.68 21.39
N MET A 276 -0.21 5.56 22.27
CA MET A 276 0.76 5.18 23.30
C MET A 276 0.16 5.13 24.70
N GLY A 277 0.39 4.03 25.42
CA GLY A 277 -0.07 3.87 26.80
C GLY A 277 -1.60 3.90 26.91
N GLY A 278 -2.11 4.56 27.94
CA GLY A 278 -3.55 4.61 28.24
C GLY A 278 -4.34 5.63 27.43
N VAL A 279 -4.15 5.70 26.11
CA VAL A 279 -4.98 6.53 25.21
C VAL A 279 -6.28 5.79 24.90
N GLN A 280 -7.41 6.48 24.97
CA GLN A 280 -8.72 5.93 24.68
C GLN A 280 -9.17 6.30 23.27
N ILE A 281 -9.80 5.36 22.55
CA ILE A 281 -10.42 5.61 21.25
C ILE A 281 -11.88 5.15 21.30
N THR A 282 -12.81 5.93 20.75
CA THR A 282 -14.22 5.53 20.68
C THR A 282 -14.46 4.52 19.56
N THR A 283 -15.49 3.68 19.71
CA THR A 283 -15.88 2.69 18.70
C THR A 283 -16.16 3.33 17.34
N GLN A 284 -16.80 4.51 17.32
CA GLN A 284 -17.11 5.23 16.07
C GLN A 284 -15.84 5.66 15.33
N ALA A 285 -14.82 6.15 16.05
CA ALA A 285 -13.53 6.48 15.46
C ALA A 285 -12.84 5.23 14.92
N MET A 286 -12.85 4.13 15.67
CA MET A 286 -12.27 2.86 15.23
C MET A 286 -12.93 2.33 13.95
N GLN A 287 -14.27 2.31 13.90
CA GLN A 287 -15.01 1.88 12.71
C GLN A 287 -14.73 2.78 11.50
N ALA A 288 -14.64 4.10 11.70
CA ALA A 288 -14.35 5.04 10.61
C ALA A 288 -12.95 4.85 10.01
N LEU A 289 -11.97 4.44 10.83
CA LEU A 289 -10.61 4.13 10.41
C LEU A 289 -10.53 2.78 9.70
N LEU A 290 -11.15 1.73 10.25
CA LEU A 290 -11.23 0.41 9.61
C LEU A 290 -11.89 0.47 8.22
N ARG A 291 -12.98 1.25 8.06
CA ARG A 291 -13.63 1.42 6.75
C ARG A 291 -12.74 2.11 5.71
N ARG A 292 -11.74 2.87 6.14
CA ARG A 292 -10.77 3.57 5.27
C ARG A 292 -9.45 2.83 5.16
N ASP A 293 -9.36 1.63 5.74
CA ASP A 293 -8.12 0.87 5.85
C ASP A 293 -6.96 1.64 6.50
N VAL A 294 -7.28 2.52 7.45
CA VAL A 294 -6.27 3.25 8.23
C VAL A 294 -5.96 2.45 9.51
N PRO A 295 -4.76 1.87 9.65
CA PRO A 295 -4.43 1.01 10.78
C PRO A 295 -4.27 1.82 12.06
N VAL A 296 -4.76 1.26 13.17
CA VAL A 296 -4.54 1.78 14.52
C VAL A 296 -3.55 0.88 15.25
N SER A 297 -2.38 1.41 15.57
CA SER A 297 -1.29 0.71 16.25
C SER A 297 -1.24 1.06 17.73
N PHE A 298 -1.09 0.04 18.59
CA PHE A 298 -1.09 0.18 20.04
C PHE A 298 0.29 -0.08 20.63
N PHE A 299 0.73 0.84 21.48
CA PHE A 299 2.01 0.77 22.17
C PHE A 299 1.82 0.87 23.68
N SER A 300 2.69 0.21 24.45
CA SER A 300 2.81 0.46 25.89
C SER A 300 3.33 1.87 26.15
N TYR A 301 3.22 2.33 27.40
CA TYR A 301 3.88 3.59 27.78
C TYR A 301 5.41 3.51 27.62
N GLY A 302 6.03 2.33 27.72
CA GLY A 302 7.46 2.13 27.47
C GLY A 302 7.83 2.02 25.98
N GLY A 303 6.86 2.18 25.06
CA GLY A 303 7.10 2.07 23.62
C GLY A 303 7.16 0.64 23.09
N PHE A 304 6.74 -0.36 23.88
CA PHE A 304 6.58 -1.72 23.37
C PHE A 304 5.36 -1.80 22.45
N TYR A 305 5.53 -2.35 21.25
CA TYR A 305 4.45 -2.51 20.29
C TYR A 305 3.60 -3.75 20.62
N TYR A 306 2.31 -3.54 20.89
CA TYR A 306 1.36 -4.62 21.20
C TYR A 306 0.72 -5.23 19.96
N GLY A 307 0.52 -4.43 18.92
CA GLY A 307 -0.16 -4.85 17.70
C GLY A 307 -0.96 -3.73 17.08
N ARG A 308 -1.83 -4.08 16.14
CA ARG A 308 -2.64 -3.13 15.36
C ARG A 308 -4.01 -3.69 15.01
N THR A 309 -4.88 -2.81 14.52
CA THR A 309 -6.11 -3.23 13.84
C THR A 309 -5.86 -3.57 12.38
N GLN A 310 -6.66 -4.51 11.87
CA GLN A 310 -6.72 -4.92 10.46
C GLN A 310 -8.17 -4.88 9.98
N SER A 311 -8.39 -4.33 8.80
CA SER A 311 -9.69 -4.34 8.13
C SER A 311 -10.09 -5.77 7.72
N ALA A 312 -11.39 -6.07 7.71
CA ALA A 312 -11.89 -7.41 7.41
C ALA A 312 -11.64 -7.86 5.94
N THR A 313 -11.27 -6.94 5.06
CA THR A 313 -10.87 -7.24 3.68
C THR A 313 -9.46 -7.81 3.68
N SER A 314 -9.36 -9.14 3.75
CA SER A 314 -8.14 -9.87 3.48
C SER A 314 -7.73 -9.65 2.02
N ARG A 315 -6.68 -8.86 1.80
CA ARG A 315 -6.05 -8.73 0.48
C ARG A 315 -5.25 -10.00 0.15
N ASN A 316 -5.44 -10.48 -1.09
CA ASN A 316 -4.59 -11.42 -1.81
C ASN A 316 -4.18 -12.71 -1.05
N VAL A 317 -5.12 -13.64 -0.89
CA VAL A 317 -4.84 -14.97 -0.30
C VAL A 317 -3.82 -15.77 -1.11
N GLY A 318 -3.74 -15.54 -2.43
CA GLY A 318 -2.79 -16.21 -3.32
C GLY A 318 -1.33 -15.95 -2.91
N VAL A 319 -0.99 -14.71 -2.56
CA VAL A 319 0.34 -14.35 -2.04
C VAL A 319 0.67 -15.10 -0.75
N ARG A 320 -0.29 -15.24 0.19
CA ARG A 320 -0.05 -16.02 1.41
C ARG A 320 0.15 -17.49 1.10
N ILE A 321 -0.66 -18.08 0.23
CA ILE A 321 -0.48 -19.48 -0.18
C ILE A 321 0.92 -19.67 -0.77
N ALA A 322 1.38 -18.76 -1.63
CA ALA A 322 2.72 -18.79 -2.19
C ALA A 322 3.81 -18.68 -1.11
N GLN A 323 3.67 -17.72 -0.18
CA GLN A 323 4.59 -17.55 0.95
C GLN A 323 4.72 -18.83 1.79
N PHE A 324 3.60 -19.47 2.12
CA PHE A 324 3.58 -20.71 2.91
C PHE A 324 4.24 -21.86 2.16
N LYS A 325 3.99 -21.98 0.85
CA LYS A 325 4.67 -22.98 0.00
C LYS A 325 6.18 -22.76 -0.09
N GLN A 326 6.63 -21.50 -0.08
CA GLN A 326 8.04 -21.15 -0.26
C GLN A 326 8.84 -21.03 1.04
N ALA A 327 8.21 -21.02 2.22
CA ALA A 327 8.85 -20.70 3.50
C ALA A 327 10.09 -21.54 3.82
N GLU A 328 10.13 -22.79 3.35
CA GLU A 328 11.25 -23.73 3.56
C GLU A 328 11.97 -24.10 2.26
N SER A 329 11.72 -23.36 1.17
CA SER A 329 12.31 -23.62 -0.13
C SER A 329 13.66 -22.91 -0.32
N PRO A 330 14.45 -23.29 -1.34
CA PRO A 330 15.64 -22.54 -1.73
C PRO A 330 15.38 -21.06 -2.04
N VAL A 331 14.14 -20.70 -2.43
CA VAL A 331 13.74 -19.30 -2.67
C VAL A 331 13.79 -18.50 -1.38
N ALA A 332 13.25 -19.04 -0.27
CA ALA A 332 13.31 -18.37 1.03
C ALA A 332 14.76 -18.13 1.49
N LEU A 333 15.65 -19.12 1.31
CA LEU A 333 17.07 -18.95 1.61
C LEU A 333 17.72 -17.88 0.72
N GLY A 334 17.39 -17.85 -0.58
CA GLY A 334 17.85 -16.81 -1.51
C GLY A 334 17.46 -15.41 -1.05
N ILE A 335 16.21 -15.22 -0.64
CA ILE A 335 15.71 -13.97 -0.07
C ILE A 335 16.46 -13.62 1.22
N ALA A 336 16.59 -14.57 2.14
CA ALA A 336 17.28 -14.38 3.41
C ALA A 336 18.73 -13.92 3.22
N ARG A 337 19.48 -14.54 2.30
CA ARG A 337 20.86 -14.13 1.95
C ARG A 337 20.90 -12.68 1.49
N THR A 338 19.98 -12.28 0.62
CA THR A 338 19.87 -10.90 0.12
C THR A 338 19.63 -9.91 1.25
N LEU A 339 18.63 -10.16 2.10
CA LEU A 339 18.29 -9.28 3.23
C LEU A 339 19.46 -9.10 4.20
N ILE A 340 20.17 -10.19 4.54
CA ILE A 340 21.30 -10.14 5.47
C ILE A 340 22.55 -9.53 4.82
N ALA A 341 22.79 -9.79 3.54
CA ALA A 341 23.87 -9.13 2.80
C ALA A 341 23.64 -7.60 2.76
N ASP A 342 22.41 -7.16 2.54
CA ASP A 342 22.04 -5.74 2.53
C ASP A 342 22.15 -5.10 3.92
N LYS A 343 21.71 -5.80 4.97
CA LYS A 343 21.94 -5.40 6.37
C LYS A 343 23.43 -5.15 6.66
N LEU A 344 24.30 -6.06 6.26
CA LEU A 344 25.75 -5.97 6.47
C LEU A 344 26.38 -4.86 5.62
N TYR A 345 25.89 -4.68 4.39
CA TYR A 345 26.31 -3.59 3.52
C TYR A 345 25.95 -2.23 4.12
N ASN A 346 24.71 -2.05 4.56
CA ASN A 346 24.24 -0.80 5.16
C ASN A 346 24.92 -0.52 6.51
N ALA A 347 25.27 -1.56 7.29
CA ALA A 347 26.14 -1.42 8.46
C ALA A 347 27.54 -0.89 8.10
N ARG A 348 28.14 -1.42 7.04
CA ARG A 348 29.43 -0.92 6.52
C ARG A 348 29.33 0.53 6.04
N VAL A 349 28.29 0.88 5.30
CA VAL A 349 28.07 2.26 4.81
C VAL A 349 27.92 3.22 5.98
N PHE A 350 27.12 2.84 6.99
CA PHE A 350 26.96 3.63 8.21
C PHE A 350 28.30 3.88 8.89
N LEU A 351 29.10 2.84 9.14
CA LEU A 351 30.41 3.00 9.79
C LEU A 351 31.37 3.82 8.94
N ARG A 352 31.42 3.62 7.62
CA ARG A 352 32.31 4.38 6.74
C ARG A 352 32.04 5.88 6.79
N ARG A 353 30.77 6.29 6.95
CA ARG A 353 30.38 7.71 7.01
C ARG A 353 30.73 8.39 8.33
N HIS A 354 30.89 7.64 9.41
CA HIS A 354 30.98 8.21 10.76
C HIS A 354 32.28 7.87 11.50
N LEU A 355 32.95 6.77 11.15
CA LEU A 355 34.25 6.47 11.72
C LEU A 355 35.33 7.41 11.16
N PRO A 356 36.29 7.83 11.99
CA PRO A 356 37.43 8.60 11.52
C PRO A 356 38.27 7.79 10.53
N GLU A 357 38.96 8.46 9.62
CA GLU A 357 39.90 7.79 8.74
C GLU A 357 41.07 7.19 9.53
N GLY A 358 41.39 5.92 9.26
CA GLY A 358 42.46 5.24 9.99
C GLY A 358 42.58 3.76 9.64
N ALA A 359 43.67 3.15 10.10
CA ALA A 359 43.94 1.73 9.84
C ALA A 359 42.88 0.82 10.46
N GLU A 360 42.37 1.17 11.65
CA GLU A 360 41.31 0.43 12.34
C GLU A 360 39.99 0.46 11.58
N SER A 361 39.51 1.65 11.21
CA SER A 361 38.30 1.83 10.39
C SER A 361 38.42 1.05 9.08
N LYS A 362 39.57 1.12 8.39
CA LYS A 362 39.82 0.34 7.17
C LYS A 362 39.79 -1.17 7.42
N ARG A 363 40.26 -1.67 8.57
CA ARG A 363 40.15 -3.10 8.96
C ARG A 363 38.70 -3.50 9.20
N ALA A 364 37.94 -2.71 9.96
CA ALA A 364 36.54 -2.97 10.26
C ALA A 364 35.68 -3.05 8.98
N LEU A 365 35.82 -2.07 8.09
CA LEU A 365 35.09 -2.02 6.82
C LEU A 365 35.43 -3.19 5.90
N ARG A 366 36.70 -3.59 5.82
CA ARG A 366 37.13 -4.77 5.05
C ARG A 366 36.56 -6.06 5.63
N LYS A 367 36.53 -6.20 6.96
CA LYS A 367 35.95 -7.36 7.63
C LYS A 367 34.45 -7.48 7.34
N LEU A 368 33.69 -6.38 7.44
CA LEU A 368 32.26 -6.37 7.07
C LEU A 368 32.04 -6.73 5.60
N THR A 369 32.86 -6.22 4.67
CA THR A 369 32.78 -6.64 3.25
C THR A 369 32.99 -8.14 3.09
N ARG A 370 33.96 -8.72 3.80
CA ARG A 370 34.24 -10.16 3.74
C ARG A 370 33.09 -10.99 4.28
N ILE A 371 32.52 -10.60 5.43
CA ILE A 371 31.36 -11.29 6.03
C ILE A 371 30.16 -11.20 5.09
N ARG A 372 29.90 -10.04 4.49
CA ARG A 372 28.83 -9.86 3.50
C ARG A 372 28.97 -10.84 2.32
N LYS A 373 30.16 -10.94 1.72
CA LYS A 373 30.42 -11.87 0.61
C LYS A 373 30.21 -13.35 0.98
N LYS A 374 30.41 -13.70 2.26
CA LYS A 374 30.10 -15.05 2.76
C LYS A 374 28.59 -15.24 2.96
N ALA A 375 27.89 -14.24 3.51
CA ALA A 375 26.44 -14.26 3.64
C ALA A 375 25.71 -14.41 2.29
N GLU A 376 26.20 -13.74 1.24
CA GLU A 376 25.69 -13.87 -0.15
C GLU A 376 25.75 -15.32 -0.68
N ARG A 377 26.63 -16.17 -0.12
CA ARG A 377 26.88 -17.55 -0.56
C ARG A 377 26.57 -18.60 0.50
N ALA A 378 25.88 -18.22 1.58
CA ALA A 378 25.61 -19.13 2.69
C ALA A 378 24.70 -20.29 2.26
N GLU A 379 25.12 -21.53 2.47
CA GLU A 379 24.38 -22.71 1.98
C GLU A 379 23.19 -23.08 2.88
N SER A 380 23.11 -22.51 4.09
CA SER A 380 22.03 -22.75 5.04
C SER A 380 21.70 -21.53 5.89
N VAL A 381 20.56 -21.56 6.58
CA VAL A 381 20.13 -20.50 7.50
C VAL A 381 21.06 -20.40 8.71
N GLU A 382 21.58 -21.53 9.20
CA GLU A 382 22.53 -21.59 10.33
C GLU A 382 23.84 -20.90 10.00
N GLN A 383 24.39 -21.15 8.81
CA GLN A 383 25.57 -20.44 8.33
C GLN A 383 25.31 -18.93 8.25
N LEU A 384 24.13 -18.56 7.73
CA LEU A 384 23.72 -17.17 7.58
C LEU A 384 23.58 -16.46 8.93
N LEU A 385 23.00 -17.11 9.94
CA LEU A 385 22.95 -16.65 11.34
C LEU A 385 24.35 -16.45 11.92
N GLY A 386 25.28 -17.36 11.63
CA GLY A 386 26.69 -17.21 12.03
C GLY A 386 27.32 -15.94 11.47
N TYR A 387 27.13 -15.68 10.17
CA TYR A 387 27.64 -14.48 9.51
C TYR A 387 26.96 -13.20 9.99
N GLU A 388 25.64 -13.23 10.19
CA GLU A 388 24.88 -12.13 10.78
C GLU A 388 25.43 -11.77 12.17
N GLY A 389 25.63 -12.77 13.04
CA GLY A 389 26.16 -12.60 14.39
C GLY A 389 27.59 -12.06 14.40
N GLU A 390 28.47 -12.53 13.50
CA GLU A 390 29.82 -11.97 13.35
C GLU A 390 29.78 -10.50 12.91
N GLY A 391 28.96 -10.18 11.91
CA GLY A 391 28.80 -8.82 11.43
C GLY A 391 28.18 -7.87 12.46
N ALA A 392 27.20 -8.34 13.22
CA ALA A 392 26.58 -7.58 14.31
C ALA A 392 27.58 -7.26 15.41
N ARG A 393 28.43 -8.22 15.82
CA ARG A 393 29.50 -7.95 16.81
C ARG A 393 30.47 -6.87 16.34
N GLN A 394 30.88 -6.93 15.08
CA GLN A 394 31.75 -5.90 14.48
C GLN A 394 31.06 -4.54 14.41
N TYR A 395 29.78 -4.49 14.04
CA TYR A 395 29.06 -3.23 13.96
C TYR A 395 28.90 -2.58 15.34
N TRP A 396 28.41 -3.33 16.32
CA TRP A 396 28.07 -2.78 17.63
C TRP A 396 29.30 -2.33 18.43
N SER A 397 30.46 -2.99 18.27
CA SER A 397 31.70 -2.53 18.92
C SER A 397 32.11 -1.13 18.44
N HIS A 398 31.97 -0.85 17.14
CA HIS A 398 32.30 0.46 16.59
C HIS A 398 31.19 1.50 16.80
N PHE A 399 29.93 1.08 16.82
CA PHE A 399 28.82 1.96 17.14
C PHE A 399 28.91 2.48 18.58
N ASP A 400 29.25 1.61 19.54
CA ASP A 400 29.46 2.01 20.94
C ASP A 400 30.59 3.04 21.07
N ALA A 401 31.75 2.80 20.44
CA ALA A 401 32.85 3.77 20.41
C ALA A 401 32.44 5.13 19.82
N LEU A 402 31.59 5.11 18.77
CA LEU A 402 31.02 6.35 18.23
C LEU A 402 30.17 7.07 19.28
N MET A 403 29.27 6.36 19.97
CA MET A 403 28.40 6.98 20.98
C MET A 403 29.20 7.54 22.16
N GLN A 404 30.20 6.82 22.67
CA GLN A 404 31.08 7.26 23.76
C GLN A 404 31.85 8.54 23.42
N GLY A 405 32.27 8.71 22.16
CA GLY A 405 32.90 9.95 21.70
C GLY A 405 32.01 11.20 21.77
N ALA A 406 30.71 11.07 22.09
CA ALA A 406 29.85 12.23 22.41
C ALA A 406 30.01 12.65 23.88
N ASP A 407 29.90 11.67 24.78
CA ASP A 407 29.91 11.77 26.23
C ASP A 407 29.84 10.32 26.76
N GLU A 408 30.59 9.98 27.81
CA GLU A 408 30.57 8.67 28.46
C GLU A 408 29.17 8.29 28.97
N ALA A 409 28.30 9.27 29.23
CA ALA A 409 26.90 9.04 29.59
C ALA A 409 26.11 8.27 28.51
N TRP A 410 26.59 8.24 27.26
CA TRP A 410 26.00 7.49 26.15
C TRP A 410 26.66 6.12 25.92
N ALA A 411 27.61 5.71 26.77
CA ALA A 411 28.26 4.42 26.64
C ALA A 411 27.25 3.28 26.62
N MET A 412 27.47 2.34 25.71
CA MET A 412 26.73 1.09 25.62
C MET A 412 27.63 -0.06 26.09
N GLN A 413 27.04 -1.14 26.55
CA GLN A 413 27.76 -2.43 26.72
C GLN A 413 27.26 -3.40 25.67
N GLY A 414 27.32 -2.96 24.41
CA GLY A 414 26.66 -3.61 23.27
C GLY A 414 25.14 -3.47 23.27
N ARG A 415 24.48 -4.20 22.36
CA ARG A 415 23.03 -4.13 22.16
C ARG A 415 22.30 -4.98 23.20
N ASN A 416 21.51 -4.34 24.06
CA ASN A 416 20.67 -5.00 25.06
C ASN A 416 19.19 -4.60 24.94
N ARG A 417 18.29 -5.60 24.90
CA ARG A 417 16.88 -5.41 24.52
C ARG A 417 15.93 -5.20 25.70
N ARG A 418 15.95 -6.08 26.72
CA ARG A 418 14.90 -6.09 27.76
C ARG A 418 15.42 -6.52 29.14
N PRO A 419 15.35 -5.64 30.15
CA PRO A 419 15.12 -4.20 30.03
C PRO A 419 16.33 -3.49 29.39
N PRO A 420 16.14 -2.39 28.63
CA PRO A 420 17.25 -1.53 28.23
C PRO A 420 18.00 -1.00 29.46
N ARG A 421 19.33 -1.04 29.43
CA ARG A 421 20.19 -0.69 30.58
C ARG A 421 20.87 0.67 30.46
N ASP A 422 20.72 1.32 29.31
CA ASP A 422 21.33 2.59 28.98
C ASP A 422 20.42 3.41 28.03
N PRO A 423 20.62 4.74 27.96
CA PRO A 423 19.80 5.64 27.14
C PRO A 423 19.78 5.26 25.66
N VAL A 424 20.91 4.83 25.09
CA VAL A 424 21.02 4.51 23.66
C VAL A 424 20.24 3.24 23.32
N ASN A 425 20.37 2.19 24.12
CA ASN A 425 19.57 0.98 23.96
C ASN A 425 18.08 1.25 24.17
N ALA A 426 17.69 2.20 25.03
CA ALA A 426 16.29 2.61 25.17
C ALA A 426 15.76 3.26 23.88
N MET A 427 16.52 4.19 23.30
CA MET A 427 16.18 4.83 22.02
C MET A 427 16.15 3.83 20.86
N LEU A 428 17.19 3.00 20.70
CA LEU A 428 17.25 1.97 19.66
C LEU A 428 16.09 0.98 19.77
N SER A 429 15.77 0.52 20.98
CA SER A 429 14.66 -0.43 21.18
C SER A 429 13.32 0.15 20.76
N PHE A 430 13.06 1.41 21.11
CA PHE A 430 11.83 2.08 20.71
C PHE A 430 11.80 2.41 19.22
N GLY A 431 12.88 2.93 18.64
CA GLY A 431 12.98 3.18 17.20
C GLY A 431 12.80 1.91 16.37
N TYR A 432 13.33 0.77 16.83
CA TYR A 432 13.06 -0.51 16.18
C TYR A 432 11.62 -0.97 16.33
N ALA A 433 10.92 -0.63 17.43
CA ALA A 433 9.50 -0.93 17.54
C ALA A 433 8.66 -0.13 16.51
N LEU A 434 9.03 1.13 16.26
CA LEU A 434 8.42 1.94 15.19
C LEU A 434 8.70 1.34 13.81
N LEU A 435 9.94 0.92 13.56
CA LEU A 435 10.32 0.31 12.28
C LEU A 435 9.65 -1.05 12.04
N VAL A 436 9.54 -1.90 13.08
CA VAL A 436 8.78 -3.16 13.00
C VAL A 436 7.33 -2.88 12.63
N LYS A 437 6.70 -1.88 13.26
CA LYS A 437 5.33 -1.48 12.94
C LYS A 437 5.19 -1.07 11.47
N ASP A 438 6.08 -0.22 10.95
CA ASP A 438 6.01 0.21 9.54
C ASP A 438 6.31 -0.95 8.57
N ALA A 439 7.26 -1.83 8.89
CA ALA A 439 7.53 -3.03 8.10
C ALA A 439 6.35 -4.02 8.10
N GLN A 440 5.70 -4.21 9.25
CA GLN A 440 4.53 -5.07 9.37
C GLN A 440 3.37 -4.56 8.51
N LEU A 441 3.06 -3.26 8.60
CA LEU A 441 2.05 -2.62 7.75
C LEU A 441 2.36 -2.79 6.26
N ALA A 442 3.62 -2.67 5.86
CA ALA A 442 4.03 -2.85 4.47
C ALA A 442 3.89 -4.31 3.98
N VAL A 443 4.30 -5.29 4.81
CA VAL A 443 4.17 -6.73 4.52
C VAL A 443 2.71 -7.11 4.31
N GLU A 444 1.84 -6.68 5.22
CA GLU A 444 0.41 -7.03 5.16
C GLU A 444 -0.32 -6.29 4.04
N ALA A 445 0.08 -5.04 3.75
CA ALA A 445 -0.41 -4.30 2.59
C ALA A 445 0.05 -4.90 1.25
N ALA A 446 1.11 -5.72 1.23
CA ALA A 446 1.54 -6.51 0.08
C ALA A 446 0.87 -7.89 0.02
N GLY A 447 -0.06 -8.20 0.93
CA GLY A 447 -0.78 -9.46 0.99
C GLY A 447 -0.06 -10.59 1.73
N LEU A 448 1.14 -10.36 2.25
CA LEU A 448 1.93 -11.36 2.99
C LEU A 448 1.43 -11.52 4.44
N ASP A 449 1.66 -12.69 5.01
CA ASP A 449 1.51 -12.94 6.44
C ASP A 449 2.73 -12.41 7.21
N ALA A 450 2.49 -11.52 8.18
CA ALA A 450 3.56 -10.88 8.95
C ALA A 450 4.33 -11.85 9.87
N TYR A 451 3.75 -12.98 10.25
CA TYR A 451 4.30 -13.90 11.25
C TYR A 451 5.11 -15.04 10.64
N LEU A 452 5.01 -15.27 9.33
CA LEU A 452 5.78 -16.29 8.63
C LEU A 452 6.99 -15.65 7.92
N GLY A 453 8.13 -15.59 8.61
CA GLY A 453 9.39 -15.11 8.03
C GLY A 453 10.05 -16.12 7.08
N VAL A 454 10.92 -15.62 6.21
CA VAL A 454 11.83 -16.42 5.36
C VAL A 454 13.19 -16.64 6.01
N TYR A 455 13.55 -15.83 7.00
CA TYR A 455 14.81 -15.91 7.73
C TYR A 455 14.60 -16.10 9.23
N HIS A 456 13.82 -15.20 9.85
CA HIS A 456 13.51 -15.37 11.26
C HIS A 456 12.47 -16.48 11.45
N THR A 457 12.81 -17.45 12.31
CA THR A 457 11.90 -18.51 12.72
C THR A 457 10.58 -17.96 13.25
N ALA A 458 9.47 -18.60 12.87
CA ALA A 458 8.15 -18.27 13.39
C ALA A 458 8.13 -18.61 14.90
N HIS A 459 7.87 -17.60 15.73
CA HIS A 459 7.66 -17.77 17.16
C HIS A 459 6.35 -17.08 17.55
N HIS A 460 5.69 -17.58 18.60
CA HIS A 460 4.40 -17.06 19.05
C HIS A 460 4.45 -15.54 19.26
N GLY A 461 3.59 -14.82 18.53
CA GLY A 461 3.43 -13.35 18.61
C GLY A 461 4.58 -12.53 18.01
N ARG A 462 5.56 -13.15 17.34
CA ARG A 462 6.67 -12.47 16.68
C ARG A 462 6.37 -12.25 15.19
N PRO A 463 6.26 -11.00 14.70
CA PRO A 463 6.04 -10.74 13.27
C PRO A 463 7.34 -10.97 12.48
N SER A 464 7.70 -12.24 12.26
CA SER A 464 8.99 -12.63 11.69
C SER A 464 9.23 -12.10 10.28
N MET A 465 8.23 -12.04 9.41
CA MET A 465 8.38 -11.47 8.08
C MET A 465 8.65 -9.95 8.13
N ALA A 466 7.98 -9.24 9.05
CA ALA A 466 8.27 -7.82 9.27
C ALA A 466 9.69 -7.60 9.79
N LEU A 467 10.17 -8.51 10.65
CA LEU A 467 11.55 -8.49 11.15
C LEU A 467 12.56 -8.76 10.04
N ASP A 468 12.26 -9.67 9.12
CA ASP A 468 13.09 -9.92 7.93
C ASP A 468 13.17 -8.69 7.05
N LEU A 469 12.01 -8.12 6.68
CA LEU A 469 11.93 -6.95 5.82
C LEU A 469 12.65 -5.72 6.41
N MET A 470 12.61 -5.53 7.73
CA MET A 470 13.26 -4.37 8.35
C MET A 470 14.80 -4.45 8.39
N GLU A 471 15.40 -5.64 8.24
CA GLU A 471 16.84 -5.84 8.49
C GLU A 471 17.75 -4.90 7.68
N PRO A 472 17.54 -4.70 6.36
CA PRO A 472 18.30 -3.73 5.57
C PRO A 472 18.16 -2.28 6.05
N PHE A 473 17.03 -1.91 6.65
CA PHE A 473 16.66 -0.53 6.98
C PHE A 473 17.10 -0.07 8.37
N ARG A 474 17.44 -1.00 9.27
CA ARG A 474 17.78 -0.68 10.67
C ARG A 474 18.82 0.44 10.78
N ARG A 475 19.88 0.35 9.97
CA ARG A 475 21.01 1.29 10.00
C ARG A 475 20.69 2.60 9.32
N LEU A 476 19.88 2.54 8.27
CA LEU A 476 19.51 3.67 7.45
C LEU A 476 18.49 4.58 8.16
N VAL A 477 17.57 4.00 8.91
CA VAL A 477 16.50 4.73 9.57
C VAL A 477 16.80 4.92 11.04
N VAL A 478 16.82 3.84 11.82
CA VAL A 478 16.81 3.91 13.30
C VAL A 478 18.17 4.30 13.84
N ASP A 479 19.23 3.59 13.49
CA ASP A 479 20.55 3.85 14.06
C ASP A 479 21.06 5.24 13.65
N SER A 480 20.77 5.64 12.40
CA SER A 480 21.02 6.99 11.90
C SER A 480 20.24 8.06 12.67
N ALA A 481 18.94 7.86 12.91
CA ALA A 481 18.14 8.80 13.71
C ALA A 481 18.71 8.95 15.12
N VAL A 482 19.02 7.84 15.80
CA VAL A 482 19.55 7.84 17.17
C VAL A 482 20.92 8.51 17.23
N TYR A 483 21.83 8.14 16.33
CA TYR A 483 23.17 8.71 16.26
C TYR A 483 23.13 10.23 16.03
N LEU A 484 22.36 10.69 15.04
CA LEU A 484 22.26 12.11 14.72
C LEU A 484 21.57 12.91 15.82
N MET A 485 20.53 12.35 16.45
CA MET A 485 19.80 12.98 17.56
C MET A 485 20.74 13.25 18.75
N VAL A 486 21.60 12.29 19.11
CA VAL A 486 22.62 12.49 20.16
C VAL A 486 23.68 13.49 19.73
N ARG A 487 24.24 13.35 18.52
CA ARG A 487 25.29 14.24 18.01
C ARG A 487 24.87 15.70 17.89
N ARG A 488 23.60 15.95 17.59
CA ARG A 488 23.02 17.29 17.46
C ARG A 488 22.55 17.88 18.79
N GLY A 489 22.64 17.14 19.89
CA GLY A 489 22.13 17.58 21.18
C GLY A 489 20.60 17.73 21.22
N GLU A 490 19.87 17.05 20.33
CA GLU A 490 18.39 17.03 20.34
C GLU A 490 17.84 16.29 21.58
N VAL A 491 18.72 15.58 22.31
CA VAL A 491 18.44 14.90 23.57
C VAL A 491 19.66 14.94 24.49
N SER A 492 19.41 14.99 25.79
CA SER A 492 20.44 14.93 26.84
C SER A 492 20.28 13.68 27.73
N PRO A 493 21.32 13.28 28.48
CA PRO A 493 21.21 12.19 29.47
C PRO A 493 20.09 12.40 30.51
N ASP A 494 19.78 13.65 30.86
CA ASP A 494 18.69 14.01 31.79
C ASP A 494 17.29 13.75 31.24
N SER A 495 17.18 13.47 29.94
CA SER A 495 15.91 13.14 29.29
C SER A 495 15.46 11.69 29.56
N PHE A 496 16.22 10.96 30.39
CA PHE A 496 15.98 9.57 30.74
C PHE A 496 15.75 9.42 32.24
N VAL A 497 15.03 8.38 32.62
CA VAL A 497 14.80 7.98 34.01
C VAL A 497 15.34 6.58 34.20
N ARG A 498 16.13 6.40 35.27
CA ARG A 498 16.65 5.09 35.67
C ARG A 498 15.79 4.54 36.80
N SER A 499 15.31 3.31 36.65
CA SER A 499 14.55 2.57 37.66
C SER A 499 15.19 1.20 37.83
N GLY A 500 16.00 1.03 38.88
CA GLY A 500 16.86 -0.15 39.03
C GLY A 500 17.85 -0.26 37.86
N GLN A 501 17.88 -1.40 37.19
CA GLN A 501 18.70 -1.60 35.97
C GLN A 501 18.01 -1.13 34.68
N ALA A 502 16.76 -0.70 34.74
CA ALA A 502 16.01 -0.30 33.55
C ALA A 502 16.13 1.20 33.28
N VAL A 503 16.29 1.56 32.02
CA VAL A 503 16.30 2.96 31.55
C VAL A 503 15.09 3.21 30.66
N ALA A 504 14.34 4.27 30.96
CA ALA A 504 13.16 4.70 30.22
C ALA A 504 13.29 6.15 29.74
N MET A 505 12.72 6.45 28.58
CA MET A 505 12.65 7.82 28.05
C MET A 505 11.50 8.61 28.67
N LYS A 506 11.78 9.85 29.06
CA LYS A 506 10.74 10.85 29.36
C LYS A 506 9.94 11.19 28.10
N THR A 507 8.76 11.77 28.27
CA THR A 507 7.86 12.15 27.15
C THR A 507 8.54 13.05 26.12
N GLY A 508 9.37 14.01 26.56
CA GLY A 508 10.13 14.91 25.67
C GLY A 508 11.09 14.16 24.74
N ALA A 509 11.98 13.33 25.30
CA ALA A 509 12.88 12.47 24.51
C ALA A 509 12.13 11.58 23.53
N ARG A 510 10.98 11.02 23.94
CA ARG A 510 10.18 10.17 23.08
C ARG A 510 9.60 10.92 21.88
N LYS A 511 9.02 12.11 22.11
CA LYS A 511 8.52 12.98 21.03
C LYS A 511 9.64 13.38 20.08
N ALA A 512 10.81 13.74 20.60
CA ALA A 512 12.00 14.06 19.81
C ALA A 512 12.45 12.86 18.95
N LEU A 513 12.49 11.66 19.52
CA LEU A 513 12.85 10.45 18.77
C LEU A 513 11.82 10.08 17.69
N ILE A 514 10.52 10.23 17.96
CA ILE A 514 9.47 10.05 16.93
C ILE A 514 9.69 11.05 15.78
N ALA A 515 9.95 12.32 16.09
CA ALA A 515 10.21 13.34 15.08
C ALA A 515 11.49 13.04 14.27
N ALA A 516 12.57 12.60 14.92
CA ALA A 516 13.80 12.18 14.25
C ALA A 516 13.57 10.95 13.34
N TYR A 517 12.81 9.97 13.80
CA TYR A 517 12.42 8.80 13.03
C TYR A 517 11.58 9.18 11.79
N GLU A 518 10.55 9.99 11.96
CA GLU A 518 9.68 10.42 10.85
C GLU A 518 10.43 11.29 9.83
N ARG A 519 11.33 12.17 10.27
CA ARG A 519 12.24 12.90 9.36
C ARG A 519 13.08 11.93 8.52
N ARG A 520 13.63 10.87 9.12
CA ARG A 520 14.37 9.84 8.37
C ARG A 520 13.47 9.05 7.43
N MET A 521 12.23 8.74 7.81
CA MET A 521 11.29 8.00 6.96
C MET A 521 10.83 8.81 5.74
N ALA A 522 10.66 10.13 5.90
CA ALA A 522 10.28 11.06 4.85
C ALA A 522 11.45 11.51 3.95
N GLU A 523 12.69 11.28 4.36
CA GLU A 523 13.87 11.63 3.57
C GLU A 523 13.85 10.91 2.22
N SER A 524 13.93 11.69 1.15
CA SER A 524 13.97 11.21 -0.22
C SER A 524 15.40 10.87 -0.64
N VAL A 525 15.58 9.70 -1.24
CA VAL A 525 16.84 9.22 -1.80
C VAL A 525 16.62 8.75 -3.22
N ILE A 526 17.68 8.74 -4.04
CA ILE A 526 17.62 8.14 -5.36
C ILE A 526 17.63 6.62 -5.22
N HIS A 527 16.61 5.94 -5.75
CA HIS A 527 16.56 4.48 -5.75
C HIS A 527 17.74 3.92 -6.56
N PRO A 528 18.64 3.13 -5.96
CA PRO A 528 19.89 2.74 -6.61
C PRO A 528 19.70 1.86 -7.86
N LEU A 529 18.55 1.19 -7.97
CA LEU A 529 18.21 0.34 -9.12
C LEU A 529 17.26 1.00 -10.11
N PHE A 530 16.41 1.94 -9.64
CA PHE A 530 15.33 2.50 -10.47
C PHE A 530 15.55 3.98 -10.83
N GLY A 531 16.62 4.62 -10.31
CA GLY A 531 17.05 5.95 -10.70
C GLY A 531 16.17 7.12 -10.24
N TYR A 532 14.94 6.87 -9.76
CA TYR A 532 14.04 7.93 -9.31
C TYR A 532 14.13 8.25 -7.81
N ALA A 533 13.75 9.47 -7.42
CA ALA A 533 13.69 9.91 -6.03
C ALA A 533 12.49 9.29 -5.28
N ILE A 534 12.73 8.69 -4.12
CA ILE A 534 11.77 7.93 -3.33
C ILE A 534 12.07 8.05 -1.82
N SER A 535 11.03 8.18 -0.99
CA SER A 535 11.18 8.21 0.48
C SER A 535 11.49 6.83 1.06
N TYR A 536 12.19 6.76 2.20
CA TYR A 536 12.45 5.47 2.87
C TYR A 536 11.16 4.72 3.22
N ARG A 537 10.11 5.43 3.61
CA ARG A 537 8.78 4.86 3.86
C ARG A 537 8.25 4.14 2.63
N ARG A 538 8.36 4.78 1.46
CA ARG A 538 7.91 4.19 0.19
C ARG A 538 8.81 3.04 -0.26
N ILE A 539 10.13 3.12 -0.03
CA ILE A 539 11.05 2.03 -0.33
C ILE A 539 10.66 0.76 0.44
N ILE A 540 10.33 0.86 1.73
CA ILE A 540 9.89 -0.31 2.52
C ILE A 540 8.64 -0.94 1.91
N ALA A 541 7.66 -0.13 1.49
CA ALA A 541 6.45 -0.62 0.83
C ALA A 541 6.72 -1.26 -0.54
N VAL A 542 7.64 -0.69 -1.33
CA VAL A 542 8.08 -1.26 -2.61
C VAL A 542 8.80 -2.59 -2.39
N GLN A 543 9.71 -2.65 -1.42
CA GLN A 543 10.44 -3.87 -1.08
C GLN A 543 9.52 -5.00 -0.59
N ALA A 544 8.48 -4.68 0.19
CA ALA A 544 7.46 -5.66 0.58
C ALA A 544 6.72 -6.26 -0.63
N ARG A 545 6.37 -5.42 -1.62
CA ARG A 545 5.69 -5.87 -2.85
C ARG A 545 6.61 -6.69 -3.74
N LEU A 546 7.87 -6.27 -3.91
CA LEU A 546 8.86 -7.03 -4.68
C LEU A 546 9.14 -8.37 -4.01
N LEU A 547 9.21 -8.42 -2.68
CA LEU A 547 9.29 -9.67 -1.93
C LEU A 547 8.11 -10.60 -2.20
N ALA A 548 6.88 -10.08 -2.17
CA ALA A 548 5.69 -10.86 -2.51
C ALA A 548 5.79 -11.45 -3.93
N ARG A 549 6.34 -10.69 -4.89
CA ARG A 549 6.52 -11.15 -6.28
C ARG A 549 7.58 -12.23 -6.45
N VAL A 550 8.65 -12.19 -5.67
CA VAL A 550 9.62 -13.29 -5.65
C VAL A 550 8.94 -14.56 -5.17
N LEU A 551 8.14 -14.45 -4.09
CA LEU A 551 7.45 -15.60 -3.50
C LEU A 551 6.38 -16.18 -4.44
N THR A 552 5.70 -15.35 -5.24
CA THR A 552 4.75 -15.81 -6.27
C THR A 552 5.43 -16.24 -7.58
N GLY A 553 6.76 -16.08 -7.70
CA GLY A 553 7.51 -16.43 -8.91
C GLY A 553 7.34 -15.45 -10.09
N GLU A 554 6.80 -14.25 -9.84
CA GLU A 554 6.65 -13.22 -10.88
C GLU A 554 8.01 -12.55 -11.20
N ILE A 555 8.90 -12.45 -10.21
CA ILE A 555 10.28 -12.00 -10.41
C ILE A 555 11.24 -13.03 -9.83
N GLU A 556 12.41 -13.19 -10.44
CA GLU A 556 13.35 -14.26 -10.10
C GLU A 556 14.06 -14.03 -8.75
N ALA A 557 14.46 -12.80 -8.47
CA ALA A 557 15.27 -12.48 -7.30
C ALA A 557 14.87 -11.15 -6.67
N MET A 558 15.04 -11.06 -5.35
CA MET A 558 14.78 -9.83 -4.60
C MET A 558 15.82 -8.76 -4.97
N PRO A 559 15.40 -7.58 -5.45
CA PRO A 559 16.32 -6.50 -5.78
C PRO A 559 16.91 -5.86 -4.52
N ASN A 560 18.23 -5.67 -4.52
CA ASN A 560 18.95 -5.13 -3.37
C ASN A 560 18.68 -3.63 -3.16
N PHE A 561 18.41 -3.21 -1.92
CA PHE A 561 18.37 -1.78 -1.56
C PHE A 561 19.64 -1.37 -0.80
N ARG A 562 20.58 -0.80 -1.55
CA ARG A 562 21.93 -0.44 -1.09
C ARG A 562 22.18 1.04 -1.31
N THR A 563 22.21 1.81 -0.23
CA THR A 563 22.53 3.25 -0.31
C THR A 563 24.04 3.46 -0.49
N ARG A 564 24.44 4.49 -1.24
CA ARG A 564 25.86 4.73 -1.58
C ARG A 564 26.63 5.46 -0.51
#